data_AF-A0A1I4HRK4-F1
#
_entry.id   AF-A0A1I4HRK4-F1
#
_cell.length_a   1.000
_cell.length_b   1.000
_cell.length_c   1.000
_cell.angle_alpha   90.00
_cell.angle_beta   90.00
_cell.angle_gamma   90.00
#
_symmetry.space_group_name_H-M   'P 1'
#
loop_
_entity.id
_entity.type
_entity.pdbx_description
1 polymer ?
#
loop_
_entity_poly.entity_id
_entity_poly.type
_entity_poly.pdbx_seq_one_letter_code
_entity_poly.pdbx_strand_id
1 'polypeptide(L)' 'MEPKKLVKPTLPQFLPHGWKTEVAKVLGVHPMTITRNIKRGKGYMYERIVATAAAKYGEKREAGQ' A
#
# COMPACT_ATOMS: atom_id res chain seq x y z
N MET A 1 -2.09 27.69 2.43
CA MET A 1 -2.47 26.27 2.29
C MET A 1 -1.35 25.57 1.55
N GLU A 2 -0.49 24.83 2.25
CA GLU A 2 0.54 24.03 1.59
C GLU A 2 -0.14 22.92 0.77
N PRO A 3 0.22 22.74 -0.51
CA PRO A 3 -0.26 21.58 -1.26
C PRO A 3 0.32 20.34 -0.58
N LYS A 4 -0.53 19.59 0.12
CA LYS A 4 -0.21 18.26 0.66
C LYS A 4 0.40 17.48 -0.50
N LYS A 5 1.74 17.40 -0.53
CA LYS A 5 2.48 16.65 -1.54
C LYS A 5 1.83 15.28 -1.56
N LEU A 6 1.28 14.90 -2.71
CA LEU A 6 0.83 13.55 -2.99
C LEU A 6 2.08 12.68 -2.91
N VAL A 7 2.45 12.29 -1.68
CA VAL A 7 3.53 11.35 -1.43
C VAL A 7 3.08 10.12 -2.18
N LYS A 8 3.77 9.80 -3.28
CA LYS A 8 3.54 8.58 -4.03
C LYS A 8 3.45 7.46 -2.98
N PRO A 9 2.35 6.71 -2.92
CA PRO A 9 2.21 5.69 -1.89
C PRO A 9 3.39 4.73 -2.10
N THR A 10 4.32 4.73 -1.14
CA THR A 10 5.47 3.82 -1.08
C THR A 10 5.13 2.69 -0.13
N LEU A 11 5.56 1.46 -0.46
CA LEU A 11 5.33 0.35 0.47
C LEU A 11 5.95 0.69 1.83
N PRO A 12 5.22 0.43 2.93
CA PRO A 12 5.80 0.51 4.27
C PRO A 12 7.08 -0.32 4.33
N GLN A 13 8.08 0.19 5.05
CA GLN A 13 9.38 -0.49 5.18
C GLN A 13 9.27 -1.80 5.95
N PHE A 14 8.32 -1.87 6.89
CA PHE A 14 7.99 -3.07 7.64
C PHE A 14 6.61 -3.57 7.26
N LEU A 15 6.57 -4.78 6.72
CA LEU A 15 5.34 -5.47 6.38
C LEU A 15 5.39 -6.88 6.97
N PRO A 16 4.37 -7.31 7.72
CA PRO A 16 4.38 -8.63 8.36
C PRO A 16 4.33 -9.75 7.33
N HIS A 17 4.80 -10.94 7.73
CA HIS A 17 4.69 -12.13 6.88
C HIS A 17 3.22 -12.38 6.51
N GLY A 18 2.94 -12.58 5.22
CA GLY A 18 1.57 -12.77 4.72
C GLY A 18 0.75 -11.50 4.48
N TRP A 19 1.32 -10.29 4.62
CA TRP A 19 0.60 -9.02 4.37
C TRP A 19 -0.05 -8.94 2.98
N LYS A 20 0.55 -9.58 1.97
CA LYS A 20 0.00 -9.62 0.60
C LYS A 20 -1.37 -10.30 0.57
N THR A 21 -1.55 -11.36 1.35
CA THR A 21 -2.82 -12.08 1.47
C THR A 21 -3.88 -11.22 2.16
N GLU A 22 -3.48 -10.49 3.20
CA GLU A 22 -4.37 -9.59 3.92
C GLU A 22 -4.81 -8.39 3.07
N VAL A 23 -3.89 -7.79 2.32
CA VAL A 23 -4.22 -6.72 1.36
C VAL A 23 -5.05 -7.27 0.20
N ALA A 24 -4.79 -8.49 -0.25
CA ALA A 24 -5.58 -9.18 -1.27
C ALA A 24 -7.04 -9.36 -0.83
N LYS A 25 -7.27 -9.80 0.41
CA LYS A 25 -8.62 -9.90 1.00
C LYS A 25 -9.33 -8.56 1.05
N VAL A 26 -8.65 -7.50 1.53
CA VAL A 26 -9.22 -6.15 1.63
C VAL A 26 -9.60 -5.59 0.25
N LEU A 27 -8.76 -5.83 -0.77
CA LEU A 27 -9.00 -5.37 -2.13
C LEU A 27 -9.92 -6.30 -2.93
N GLY A 28 -10.33 -7.45 -2.38
CA GLY A 28 -11.15 -8.44 -3.08
C GLY A 28 -10.46 -9.04 -4.31
N VAL A 29 -9.13 -9.18 -4.29
CA VAL A 29 -8.35 -9.72 -5.42
C VAL A 29 -7.54 -10.94 -5.01
N HIS A 30 -7.07 -11.71 -5.99
CA HIS A 30 -6.18 -12.84 -5.73
C HIS A 30 -4.78 -12.35 -5.24
N PRO A 31 -4.12 -13.02 -4.28
CA PRO A 31 -2.76 -12.65 -3.83
C PRO A 31 -1.72 -12.61 -4.94
N MET A 32 -1.92 -13.37 -6.01
CA MET A 32 -1.07 -13.34 -7.22
C MET A 32 -1.19 -12.00 -7.96
N THR A 33 -2.37 -11.38 -7.98
CA THR A 33 -2.58 -10.03 -8.52
C THR A 33 -1.74 -9.02 -7.77
N ILE A 34 -1.66 -9.13 -6.44
CA ILE A 34 -0.79 -8.30 -5.60
C ILE A 34 0.66 -8.49 -6.03
N THR A 35 1.15 -9.73 -6.05
CA THR A 35 2.54 -10.04 -6.41
C THR A 35 2.92 -9.54 -7.81
N ARG A 36 2.04 -9.71 -8.82
CA ARG A 36 2.28 -9.25 -10.19
C ARG A 36 2.36 -7.73 -10.28
N ASN A 37 1.48 -7.01 -9.58
CA ASN A 37 1.48 -5.55 -9.59
C ASN A 37 2.65 -4.97 -8.79
N ILE A 38 3.04 -5.62 -7.68
CA ILE A 38 4.27 -5.27 -6.94
C ILE A 38 5.52 -5.46 -7.80
N LYS A 39 5.65 -6.60 -8.51
CA LYS A 39 6.77 -6.84 -9.44
C LYS A 39 6.82 -5.80 -10.56
N ARG A 40 5.66 -5.36 -11.04
CA ARG A 40 5.55 -4.33 -12.08
C ARG A 40 5.89 -2.93 -11.55
N GLY A 41 5.66 -2.66 -10.26
CA GLY A 41 6.04 -1.43 -9.57
C GLY A 41 5.30 -0.16 -10.04
N LYS A 42 4.26 -0.29 -10.88
CA LYS A 42 3.53 0.86 -11.45
C LYS A 42 2.11 0.51 -11.89
N GLY A 43 1.24 1.51 -11.85
CA GLY A 43 -0.14 1.46 -12.33
C GLY A 43 -1.18 1.56 -11.22
N TYR A 44 -2.43 1.79 -11.60
CA TYR A 44 -3.55 2.02 -10.68
C TYR A 44 -3.67 0.94 -9.58
N MET A 45 -3.56 -0.34 -9.96
CA MET A 45 -3.66 -1.43 -9.00
C MET A 45 -2.48 -1.45 -8.02
N TYR A 46 -1.27 -1.12 -8.48
CA TYR A 46 -0.10 -0.96 -7.60
C TYR A 46 -0.37 0.15 -6.57
N GLU A 47 -0.83 1.32 -7.00
CA GLU A 47 -1.13 2.44 -6.10
C GLU A 47 -2.18 2.07 -5.05
N ARG A 48 -3.24 1.35 -5.44
CA ARG A 48 -4.25 0.82 -4.50
C ARG A 48 -3.68 -0.16 -3.49
N ILE A 49 -2.81 -1.07 -3.93
CA ILE A 49 -2.12 -2.03 -3.06
C ILE A 49 -1.29 -1.27 -2.03
N VAL A 50 -0.52 -0.29 -2.48
CA VAL A 50 0.36 0.45 -1.57
C VAL A 50 -0.43 1.33 -0.62
N ALA A 51 -1.48 2.02 -1.09
CA ALA A 51 -2.37 2.77 -0.22
C ALA A 51 -3.04 1.90 0.84
N THR A 52 -3.48 0.69 0.47
CA THR A 52 -4.10 -0.27 1.40
C THR A 52 -3.08 -0.81 2.41
N ALA A 53 -1.88 -1.17 1.94
CA ALA A 53 -0.79 -1.61 2.80
C ALA A 53 -0.36 -0.49 3.76
N ALA A 54 -0.28 0.76 3.30
CA ALA A 54 0.05 1.92 4.11
C ALA A 54 -1.03 2.23 5.14
N ALA A 55 -2.32 2.15 4.77
CA ALA A 55 -3.42 2.34 5.70
C ALA A 55 -3.48 1.27 6.79
N LYS A 56 -3.11 0.02 6.47
CA LYS A 56 -3.20 -1.13 7.37
C LYS A 56 -1.95 -1.33 8.23
N TYR A 57 -0.77 -1.11 7.66
CA TYR A 57 0.53 -1.44 8.26
C TYR A 57 1.51 -0.27 8.30
N GLY A 58 1.26 0.78 7.53
CA GLY A 58 2.05 2.00 7.67
C GLY A 58 1.89 2.49 9.10
N GLU A 59 3.00 2.82 9.74
CA GLU A 59 2.95 3.61 10.96
C GLU A 59 2.03 4.80 10.67
N LYS A 60 1.03 5.00 11.53
CA LYS A 60 0.46 6.32 11.68
C LYS A 60 1.61 7.19 12.14
N ARG A 61 2.39 7.74 11.21
CA ARG A 61 2.86 9.10 11.39
C ARG A 61 1.58 9.89 11.42
N GLU A 62 1.00 9.97 12.63
CA GLU A 62 0.26 11.13 13.04
C GLU A 62 1.05 12.29 12.44
N ALA A 63 0.45 12.97 11.48
CA ALA A 63 0.87 14.31 11.16
C ALA A 63 0.72 15.05 12.49
N GLY A 64 1.81 15.05 13.27
CA GLY A 64 1.93 15.80 14.50
C GLY A 64 1.56 17.23 14.16
N GLN A 65 0.69 17.77 15.02
CA GLN A 65 0.08 19.10 14.95
C GLN A 65 1.07 20.21 14.59
#